data_AF-A0A524GDY5-F1
#
_entry.id   AF-A0A524GDY5-F1
#
_cell.length_a   1.000
_cell.length_b   1.000
_cell.length_c   1.000
_cell.angle_alpha   90.00
_cell.angle_beta   90.00
_cell.angle_gamma   90.00
#
_symmetry.space_group_name_H-M   'P 1'
#
loop_
_entity.id
_entity.type
_entity.pdbx_description
1 polymer ?
#
loop_
_entity_poly.entity_id
_entity_poly.type
_entity_poly.pdbx_seq_one_letter_code
_entity_poly.pdbx_strand_id
1 'polypeptide(L)'
;MNKQKISRYLVGYELIGFGALFVILWLDELMDLPYHLLGANPTPVNVPESALESFLVLIIGLFTVYFTKKLLKEIKYLEGFLPICASCKKIRDDKGNWVQIEGYIRDHSAAKFSHGICPDCAKQLYPEFNLYKNKK
;
A
#
# COMPACT_ATOMS: atom_id res chain seq x y z
N MET A 1 -0.86 2.20 -12.38
CA MET A 1 -1.43 0.81 -12.37
C MET A 1 -2.60 0.81 -11.38
N ASN A 2 -3.84 0.55 -11.82
CA ASN A 2 -5.05 0.94 -11.07
C ASN A 2 -5.08 0.37 -9.62
N LYS A 3 -5.11 1.26 -8.61
CA LYS A 3 -5.12 0.97 -7.17
C LYS A 3 -6.12 -0.13 -6.77
N GLN A 4 -7.30 -0.12 -7.40
CA GLN A 4 -8.36 -1.09 -7.13
C GLN A 4 -8.01 -2.51 -7.61
N LYS A 5 -7.27 -2.64 -8.72
CA LYS A 5 -6.85 -3.95 -9.24
C LYS A 5 -5.82 -4.60 -8.33
N ILE A 6 -4.78 -3.86 -7.94
CA ILE A 6 -3.72 -4.37 -7.04
C ILE A 6 -4.31 -4.81 -5.70
N SER A 7 -5.17 -3.97 -5.10
CA SER A 7 -5.84 -4.34 -3.85
C SER A 7 -6.72 -5.58 -3.99
N ARG A 8 -7.44 -5.73 -5.10
CA ARG A 8 -8.26 -6.93 -5.35
C ARG A 8 -7.41 -8.19 -5.56
N TYR A 9 -6.27 -8.09 -6.23
CA TYR A 9 -5.35 -9.21 -6.39
C TYR A 9 -4.72 -9.62 -5.06
N LEU A 10 -4.21 -8.67 -4.27
CA LEU A 10 -3.61 -8.98 -2.95
C LEU A 10 -4.61 -9.68 -2.03
N VAL A 11 -5.81 -9.12 -1.89
CA VAL A 11 -6.87 -9.73 -1.06
C VAL A 11 -7.26 -11.10 -1.63
N GLY A 12 -7.26 -11.28 -2.94
CA GLY A 12 -7.49 -12.57 -3.58
C GLY A 12 -6.44 -13.63 -3.18
N TYR A 13 -5.16 -13.27 -3.20
CA TYR A 13 -4.07 -14.15 -2.78
C TYR A 13 -4.14 -14.49 -1.28
N GLU A 14 -4.47 -13.52 -0.42
CA GLU A 14 -4.68 -13.76 1.01
C GLU A 14 -5.82 -14.76 1.25
N LEU A 15 -6.97 -14.56 0.60
CA LEU A 15 -8.12 -15.47 0.74
C LEU A 15 -7.80 -16.89 0.26
N ILE A 16 -7.09 -17.02 -0.86
CA ILE A 16 -6.64 -18.33 -1.37
C ILE A 16 -5.66 -18.98 -0.39
N GLY A 17 -4.71 -18.22 0.14
CA GLY A 17 -3.71 -18.72 1.10
C GLY A 17 -4.35 -19.24 2.38
N PHE A 18 -5.19 -18.43 3.04
CA PHE A 18 -5.89 -18.86 4.26
C PHE A 18 -6.89 -19.97 4.00
N GLY A 19 -7.56 -19.98 2.85
CA GLY A 19 -8.45 -21.07 2.45
C GLY A 19 -7.70 -22.39 2.25
N ALA A 20 -6.54 -22.36 1.59
CA ALA A 20 -5.69 -23.54 1.44
C ALA A 20 -5.18 -24.04 2.80
N LEU A 21 -4.78 -23.13 3.69
CA LEU A 21 -4.30 -23.47 5.03
C LEU A 21 -5.39 -24.14 5.86
N PHE A 22 -6.63 -23.61 5.83
CA PHE A 22 -7.80 -24.25 6.45
C PHE A 22 -8.03 -25.66 5.90
N VAL A 23 -8.01 -25.85 4.57
CA VAL A 23 -8.21 -27.18 3.96
C VAL A 23 -7.10 -28.15 4.37
N ILE A 24 -5.85 -27.70 4.43
CA ILE A 24 -4.71 -28.54 4.85
C ILE A 24 -4.88 -29.00 6.30
N LEU A 25 -5.29 -28.13 7.22
CA LEU A 25 -5.54 -28.50 8.62
C LEU A 25 -6.62 -29.59 8.75
N TRP A 26 -7.72 -29.45 8.01
CA TRP A 26 -8.77 -30.47 8.02
C TRP A 26 -8.37 -31.77 7.33
N LEU A 27 -7.51 -31.69 6.31
CA LEU A 27 -6.99 -32.86 5.62
C LEU A 27 -5.98 -33.63 6.48
N ASP A 28 -5.14 -32.92 7.25
CA ASP A 28 -4.20 -33.49 8.21
C ASP A 28 -4.93 -34.33 9.26
N GLU A 29 -6.01 -33.77 9.83
CA GLU A 29 -6.89 -34.44 10.79
C GLU A 29 -7.62 -35.65 10.20
N LEU A 30 -8.16 -35.53 8.97
CA LEU A 30 -8.94 -36.61 8.35
C LEU A 30 -8.07 -37.79 7.90
N MET A 31 -6.86 -37.50 7.41
CA MET A 31 -5.97 -38.50 6.82
C MET A 31 -4.94 -39.07 7.80
N ASP A 32 -4.88 -38.56 9.03
CA ASP A 32 -3.86 -38.89 10.04
C ASP A 32 -2.46 -38.85 9.39
N LEU A 33 -2.14 -37.71 8.76
CA LEU A 33 -0.92 -37.53 7.97
C LEU A 33 0.36 -37.90 8.75
N PRO A 34 0.50 -37.65 10.06
CA PRO A 34 1.66 -38.10 10.84
C PRO A 34 1.79 -39.62 10.89
N TYR A 35 0.67 -40.34 10.99
CA TYR A 35 0.66 -41.80 10.94
C TYR A 35 1.15 -42.29 9.56
N HIS A 36 0.59 -41.73 8.47
CA HIS A 36 0.89 -42.22 7.13
C HIS A 36 2.28 -41.78 6.61
N LEU A 37 2.75 -40.59 6.97
CA LEU A 37 3.99 -40.01 6.47
C LEU A 37 5.20 -40.33 7.35
N LEU A 38 5.01 -40.36 8.68
CA LEU A 38 6.10 -40.50 9.66
C LEU A 38 6.05 -41.82 10.45
N GLY A 39 5.02 -42.64 10.27
CA GLY A 39 4.87 -43.91 11.00
C GLY A 39 4.63 -43.73 12.49
N ALA A 40 4.04 -42.60 12.89
CA ALA A 40 3.65 -42.34 14.28
C ALA A 40 2.53 -43.29 14.74
N ASN A 41 2.16 -43.24 16.03
CA ASN A 41 1.00 -43.99 16.51
C ASN A 41 -0.30 -43.35 15.97
N PRO A 42 -1.34 -44.15 15.63
CA PRO A 42 -2.60 -43.63 15.13
C PRO A 42 -3.25 -42.74 16.19
N THR A 43 -3.66 -41.55 15.79
CA THR A 43 -4.34 -40.61 16.68
C THR A 43 -5.85 -40.62 16.41
N PRO A 44 -6.68 -40.59 17.46
CA PRO A 44 -8.12 -40.49 17.28
C PRO A 44 -8.49 -39.09 16.80
N VAL A 45 -9.47 -39.01 15.88
CA VAL A 45 -9.98 -37.74 15.35
C VAL A 45 -10.46 -36.85 16.49
N ASN A 46 -9.79 -35.71 16.70
CA ASN A 46 -10.02 -34.74 17.76
C ASN A 46 -10.60 -33.43 17.20
N VAL A 47 -11.86 -33.50 16.76
CA VAL A 47 -12.59 -32.36 16.17
C VAL A 47 -12.50 -31.05 16.98
N PRO A 48 -12.52 -31.04 18.33
CA PRO A 48 -12.31 -29.82 19.11
C PRO A 48 -10.98 -29.10 18.86
N GLU A 49 -9.90 -29.83 18.62
CA GLU A 49 -8.56 -29.28 18.38
C GLU A 49 -8.49 -28.61 17.00
N SER A 50 -8.86 -29.34 15.95
CA SER A 50 -8.89 -28.80 14.58
C SER A 50 -9.91 -27.66 14.43
N ALA A 51 -11.00 -27.65 15.22
CA ALA A 51 -11.91 -26.52 15.29
C ALA A 51 -11.27 -25.26 15.91
N LEU A 52 -10.46 -25.42 16.96
CA LEU A 52 -9.73 -24.32 17.59
C LEU A 52 -8.67 -23.75 16.64
N GLU A 53 -7.92 -24.60 15.96
CA GLU A 53 -6.92 -24.17 14.97
C GLU A 53 -7.56 -23.43 13.81
N SER A 54 -8.66 -23.98 13.27
CA SER A 54 -9.46 -23.34 12.24
C SER A 54 -9.96 -21.96 12.68
N PHE A 55 -10.41 -21.83 13.92
CA PHE A 55 -10.86 -20.56 14.48
C PHE A 55 -9.72 -19.53 14.54
N LEU A 56 -8.52 -19.94 14.99
CA LEU A 56 -7.34 -19.07 15.03
C LEU A 56 -6.92 -18.64 13.61
N VAL A 57 -6.90 -19.56 12.64
CA VAL A 57 -6.58 -19.25 11.24
C VAL A 57 -7.56 -18.22 10.66
N LEU A 58 -8.86 -18.37 10.94
CA LEU A 58 -9.86 -17.40 10.49
C LEU A 58 -9.69 -16.03 11.15
N ILE A 59 -9.39 -15.98 12.45
CA ILE A 59 -9.11 -14.71 13.15
C ILE A 59 -7.90 -14.00 12.53
N ILE A 60 -6.79 -14.72 12.37
CA ILE A 60 -5.55 -14.17 11.78
C ILE A 60 -5.80 -13.77 10.33
N GLY A 61 -6.54 -14.58 9.57
CA GLY A 61 -6.91 -14.29 8.19
C GLY A 61 -7.75 -13.02 8.05
N LEU A 62 -8.75 -12.84 8.91
CA LEU A 62 -9.55 -11.61 8.93
C LEU A 62 -8.72 -10.39 9.34
N PHE A 63 -7.87 -10.54 10.36
CA PHE A 63 -7.01 -9.47 10.84
C PHE A 63 -6.02 -8.99 9.75
N THR A 64 -5.34 -9.94 9.10
CA THR A 64 -4.39 -9.65 8.01
C THR A 64 -5.08 -8.99 6.82
N VAL A 65 -6.21 -9.53 6.34
CA VAL A 65 -6.98 -8.94 5.23
C VAL A 65 -7.45 -7.52 5.58
N TYR A 66 -7.92 -7.30 6.81
CA TYR A 66 -8.33 -5.97 7.28
C TYR A 66 -7.15 -4.99 7.28
N PHE A 67 -6.02 -5.41 7.86
CA PHE A 67 -4.82 -4.58 7.97
C PHE A 67 -4.22 -4.25 6.61
N THR A 68 -4.13 -5.23 5.70
CA THR A 68 -3.70 -5.04 4.31
C THR A 68 -4.58 -4.03 3.59
N LYS A 69 -5.91 -4.14 3.68
CA LYS A 69 -6.82 -3.14 3.10
C LYS A 69 -6.61 -1.73 3.67
N LYS A 70 -6.36 -1.62 4.97
CA LYS A 70 -6.08 -0.34 5.62
C LYS A 70 -4.78 0.28 5.11
N LEU A 71 -3.69 -0.48 5.08
CA LEU A 71 -2.39 -0.01 4.60
C LEU A 71 -2.41 0.37 3.12
N LEU A 72 -3.02 -0.46 2.27
CA LEU A 72 -3.15 -0.17 0.83
C LEU A 72 -4.00 1.07 0.54
N LYS A 73 -4.90 1.46 1.47
CA LYS A 73 -5.65 2.71 1.34
C LYS A 73 -4.74 3.93 1.52
N GLU A 74 -3.77 3.85 2.42
CA GLU A 74 -2.87 4.94 2.82
C GLU A 74 -1.63 5.06 1.94
N ILE A 75 -1.16 3.98 1.32
CA ILE A 75 0.00 4.02 0.41
C ILE A 75 -0.33 4.90 -0.81
N LYS A 76 0.45 5.98 -0.97
CA LYS A 76 0.52 6.78 -2.19
C LYS A 76 1.69 6.26 -3.01
N TYR A 77 1.40 5.60 -4.12
CA TYR A 77 2.43 5.36 -5.13
C TYR A 77 2.77 6.71 -5.76
N LEU A 78 4.03 7.13 -5.65
CA LEU A 78 4.59 8.09 -6.60
C LEU A 78 4.69 7.31 -7.92
N GLU A 79 3.63 7.35 -8.71
CA GLU A 79 3.58 6.65 -9.99
C GLU A 79 4.62 7.25 -10.94
N GLY A 80 5.71 6.51 -11.16
CA GLY A 80 6.49 6.58 -12.40
C GLY A 80 7.34 7.82 -12.65
N PHE A 81 8.08 7.74 -13.75
CA PHE A 81 8.88 8.83 -14.29
C PHE A 81 7.91 9.95 -14.73
N LEU A 82 8.02 11.14 -14.14
CA LEU A 82 7.21 12.30 -14.53
C LEU A 82 7.95 13.07 -15.63
N PRO A 83 7.56 12.94 -16.90
CA PRO A 83 8.15 13.72 -17.98
C PRO A 83 7.88 15.21 -17.77
N ILE A 84 8.95 15.97 -17.49
CA ILE A 84 8.93 17.42 -17.31
C ILE A 84 9.47 18.07 -18.59
N CYS A 85 8.77 19.11 -19.08
CA CYS A 85 9.27 19.90 -20.21
C CYS A 85 10.54 20.65 -19.77
N ALA A 86 11.63 20.46 -20.50
CA ALA A 86 12.91 21.10 -20.17
C ALA A 86 12.83 22.63 -20.17
N SER A 87 12.00 23.21 -21.05
CA SER A 87 11.83 24.66 -21.21
C SER A 87 10.85 25.28 -20.21
N CYS A 88 9.59 24.82 -20.19
CA CYS A 88 8.54 25.45 -19.40
C CYS A 88 8.22 24.75 -18.07
N LYS A 89 8.92 23.66 -17.74
CA LYS A 89 8.77 22.86 -16.50
C LYS A 89 7.37 22.28 -16.23
N LYS A 90 6.47 22.32 -17.22
CA LYS A 90 5.19 21.61 -17.16
C LYS A 90 5.40 20.10 -17.09
N ILE A 91 4.52 19.41 -16.38
CA ILE A 91 4.46 17.95 -16.31
C ILE A 91 3.48 17.46 -17.37
N ARG A 92 3.84 16.39 -18.09
CA ARG A 92 2.91 15.70 -18.97
C ARG A 92 2.13 14.66 -18.17
N ASP A 93 0.80 14.80 -18.15
CA ASP A 93 -0.13 13.91 -17.46
C ASP A 93 -0.34 12.58 -18.21
N ASP A 94 -1.06 11.64 -17.60
CA ASP A 94 -1.40 10.34 -18.20
C ASP A 94 -2.29 10.45 -19.45
N LYS A 95 -2.96 11.60 -19.65
CA LYS A 95 -3.79 11.91 -20.83
C LYS A 95 -2.98 12.58 -21.93
N GLY A 96 -1.69 12.83 -21.71
CA GLY A 96 -0.78 13.48 -22.65
C GLY A 96 -0.82 15.01 -22.64
N ASN A 97 -1.57 15.65 -21.74
CA ASN A 97 -1.63 17.11 -21.59
C ASN A 97 -0.46 17.64 -20.78
N TRP A 98 -0.05 18.88 -21.08
CA TRP A 98 0.99 19.59 -20.32
C TRP A 98 0.35 20.51 -19.27
N VAL A 99 0.52 20.17 -18.00
CA VAL A 99 -0.02 20.90 -16.86
C VAL A 99 1.10 21.53 -16.02
N GLN A 100 0.78 22.63 -15.32
CA GLN A 100 1.74 23.24 -14.39
C GLN A 100 2.06 22.30 -13.23
N ILE A 101 3.29 22.34 -12.72
CA ILE A 101 3.78 21.42 -11.70
C ILE A 101 2.98 21.52 -10.40
N GLU A 102 2.60 22.73 -10.00
CA GLU A 102 1.80 23.00 -8.81
C GLU A 102 0.41 22.40 -8.95
N GLY A 103 -0.20 22.52 -10.15
CA GLY A 103 -1.47 21.91 -10.47
C GLY A 103 -1.39 20.39 -10.40
N TYR A 104 -0.36 19.81 -11.04
CA TYR A 104 -0.16 18.37 -11.03
C TYR A 104 0.03 17.82 -9.61
N ILE A 105 0.90 18.43 -8.81
CA ILE A 105 1.18 17.98 -7.44
C ILE A 105 -0.04 18.18 -6.54
N ARG A 106 -0.80 19.27 -6.69
CA ARG A 106 -2.04 19.48 -5.93
C ARG A 106 -3.07 18.40 -6.23
N ASP A 107 -3.22 18.01 -7.50
CA ASP A 107 -4.24 17.07 -7.92
C ASP A 107 -3.85 15.60 -7.62
N HIS A 108 -2.54 15.31 -7.54
CA HIS A 108 -1.99 13.95 -7.34
C HIS A 108 -1.36 13.72 -5.96
N SER A 109 -1.37 14.70 -5.05
CA SER A 109 -0.82 14.56 -3.69
C SER A 109 -1.67 15.30 -2.65
N ALA A 110 -1.28 15.24 -1.37
CA ALA A 110 -1.91 16.05 -0.32
C ALA A 110 -1.14 17.35 -0.03
N ALA A 111 -0.21 17.75 -0.91
CA ALA A 111 0.57 18.96 -0.72
C ALA A 111 -0.31 20.20 -0.88
N LYS A 112 -0.09 21.18 0.00
CA LYS A 112 -0.68 22.52 -0.10
C LYS A 112 0.43 23.50 -0.45
N PHE A 113 0.21 24.32 -1.47
CA PHE A 113 1.15 25.36 -1.87
C PHE A 113 0.74 26.69 -1.26
N SER A 114 1.71 27.43 -0.73
CA SER A 114 1.60 28.85 -0.47
C SER A 114 2.45 29.61 -1.49
N HIS A 115 2.10 30.87 -1.73
CA HIS A 115 2.91 31.76 -2.55
C HIS A 115 3.91 32.47 -1.63
N GLY A 116 5.19 32.36 -1.95
CA GLY A 116 6.28 33.06 -1.28
C GLY A 116 7.35 33.44 -2.30
N ILE A 117 8.09 34.50 -2.01
CA ILE A 117 9.29 34.85 -2.77
C ILE A 117 10.50 34.17 -2.08
N CYS A 118 11.53 33.78 -2.82
CA CYS A 118 12.77 33.32 -2.20
C CYS A 118 13.71 34.51 -1.94
N PRO A 119 14.74 34.38 -1.07
CA PRO A 119 15.67 35.47 -0.79
C PRO A 119 16.39 36.00 -2.04
N ASP A 120 16.69 35.14 -3.02
CA ASP A 120 17.39 35.53 -4.24
C ASP A 120 16.48 36.35 -5.16
N CYS A 121 15.25 35.89 -5.40
CA CYS A 121 14.26 36.64 -6.16
C CYS A 121 13.91 37.97 -5.48
N ALA A 122 13.86 38.01 -4.14
CA ALA A 122 13.62 39.24 -3.40
C ALA A 122 14.74 40.26 -3.59
N LYS A 123 16.02 39.83 -3.52
CA LYS A 123 17.17 40.71 -3.80
C LYS A 123 17.14 41.25 -5.24
N GLN A 124 16.65 40.46 -6.19
CA GLN A 124 16.62 40.85 -7.59
C GLN A 124 15.44 41.78 -7.91
N LEU A 125 14.24 41.47 -7.42
CA LEU A 125 13.00 42.20 -7.73
C LEU A 125 12.78 43.41 -6.82
N TYR A 126 13.30 43.37 -5.59
CA TYR A 126 13.13 44.41 -4.58
C TYR A 126 14.46 44.70 -3.86
N PRO A 127 15.52 45.10 -4.59
CA PRO A 127 16.84 45.31 -4.00
C PRO A 127 16.84 46.38 -2.90
N GLU A 128 15.99 47.40 -3.00
CA GLU A 128 15.84 48.43 -1.97
C GLU A 128 15.09 47.96 -0.70
N PHE A 129 14.27 46.91 -0.78
CA PHE A 129 13.53 46.38 0.36
C PHE A 129 14.22 45.12 0.91
N ASN A 130 14.75 45.22 2.13
CA ASN A 130 15.46 44.12 2.77
C ASN A 130 14.49 43.10 3.40
N LEU A 131 13.70 42.42 2.57
CA LEU A 131 12.56 41.57 2.95
C LEU A 131 12.91 40.39 3.89
N TYR A 132 14.19 40.02 4.01
CA TYR A 132 14.65 38.88 4.81
C TYR A 132 15.60 39.28 5.96
N LYS A 133 15.72 40.58 6.28
CA LYS A 133 16.77 41.07 7.19
C LYS A 133 16.56 40.81 8.69
N ASN A 134 15.53 40.06 9.09
CA ASN A 134 15.26 39.77 10.51
C ASN A 134 15.05 38.27 10.76
N LYS A 135 16.14 37.60 11.14
CA LYS A 135 16.12 36.48 12.09
C LYS A 135 17.16 36.77 13.17
N LYS A 136 16.76 37.56 14.17
CA LYS A 136 17.34 37.47 15.51
C LYS A 136 16.46 36.52 16.31
#